data_AF-A0A835FDK0-F1
#
_entry.id   AF-A0A835FDK0-F1
#
_cell.length_a   1.000
_cell.length_b   1.000
_cell.length_c   1.000
_cell.angle_alpha   90.00
_cell.angle_beta   90.00
_cell.angle_gamma   90.00
#
_symmetry.space_group_name_H-M   'P 1'
#
loop_
_entity.id
_entity.type
_entity.pdbx_description
1 polymer ?
#
loop_
_entity_poly.entity_id
_entity_poly.type
_entity_poly.pdbx_seq_one_letter_code
_entity_poly.pdbx_strand_id
1 'polypeptide(L)'
;MLLHTSMRQQTAPSPAPVPPKPGSHCSPHTAQPPPAPAPPPPPTPTLPPPPTISLPPSPAPTPTPTLAPPPIDCHNLCVSDCDHNCTAAYDAGMSKCQAQAVAGFNECYASCTSQRCPDMSCENSGCSSGNCTCDNPNASYCCKGCGSAISSAYTDCQRGYGGAYVYYCMVSCTNNCFKTCP
;
A
#
# COMPACT_ATOMS: atom_id res chain seq x y z
N MET A 1 -36.18 30.51 8.61
CA MET A 1 -34.93 31.09 9.14
C MET A 1 -33.78 30.28 8.60
N LEU A 2 -33.02 30.82 7.64
CA LEU A 2 -31.79 30.21 7.11
C LEU A 2 -30.60 30.77 7.90
N LEU A 3 -29.77 29.89 8.45
CA LEU A 3 -28.47 30.27 9.00
C LEU A 3 -27.38 29.54 8.19
N HIS A 4 -26.72 30.30 7.32
CA HIS A 4 -25.49 29.90 6.63
C HIS A 4 -24.33 29.85 7.64
N THR A 5 -23.65 28.71 7.75
CA THR A 5 -22.39 28.60 8.50
C THR A 5 -21.23 28.83 7.54
N SER A 6 -20.63 30.01 7.63
CA SER A 6 -19.48 30.45 6.85
C SER A 6 -18.20 29.85 7.46
N MET A 7 -17.54 28.94 6.76
CA MET A 7 -16.23 28.42 7.15
C MET A 7 -15.13 29.30 6.54
N ARG A 8 -14.49 30.12 7.38
CA ARG A 8 -13.25 30.82 7.04
C ARG A 8 -12.09 29.84 7.10
N GLN A 9 -11.47 29.55 5.96
CA GLN A 9 -10.15 28.94 5.88
C GLN A 9 -9.12 29.95 6.39
N GLN A 10 -8.55 29.68 7.57
CA GLN A 10 -7.31 30.32 8.02
C GLN A 10 -6.14 29.50 7.49
N THR A 11 -5.43 30.06 6.52
CA THR A 11 -4.12 29.58 6.08
C THR A 11 -3.11 29.83 7.21
N ALA A 12 -2.58 28.75 7.78
CA ALA A 12 -1.53 28.82 8.80
C ALA A 12 -0.19 29.27 8.19
N PRO A 13 0.62 30.05 8.93
CA PRO A 13 1.96 30.47 8.48
C PRO A 13 2.93 29.29 8.42
N SER A 14 3.81 29.33 7.41
CA SER A 14 4.87 28.34 7.19
C SER A 14 5.84 28.30 8.38
N PRO A 15 6.11 27.12 8.98
CA PRO A 15 7.07 27.03 10.07
C PRO A 15 8.52 27.17 9.58
N ALA A 16 9.31 27.94 10.32
CA ALA A 16 10.74 28.13 10.08
C ALA A 16 11.53 26.82 10.21
N PRO A 17 12.66 26.65 9.50
CA PRO A 17 13.48 25.46 9.57
C PRO A 17 14.09 25.28 10.98
N VAL A 18 13.78 24.16 11.61
CA VAL A 18 14.31 23.77 12.93
C VAL A 18 15.75 23.26 12.75
N PRO A 19 16.71 23.69 13.59
CA PRO A 19 18.09 23.20 13.51
C PRO A 19 18.19 21.71 13.89
N PRO A 20 19.08 20.94 13.25
CA PRO A 20 19.27 19.52 13.58
C PRO A 20 19.90 19.38 14.98
N LYS A 21 19.22 18.69 15.89
CA LYS A 21 19.76 18.33 17.21
C LYS A 21 20.54 17.00 17.13
N PRO A 22 21.68 16.87 17.83
CA PRO A 22 22.63 15.77 17.64
C PRO A 22 22.08 14.42 18.10
N GLY A 23 22.46 13.39 17.35
CA GLY A 23 21.88 12.06 17.40
C GLY A 23 22.30 11.21 18.60
N SER A 24 21.63 10.06 18.69
CA SER A 24 22.04 8.94 19.53
C SER A 24 21.64 7.62 18.85
N HIS A 25 22.66 7.02 18.24
CA HIS A 25 22.93 5.59 18.12
C HIS A 25 21.96 4.70 17.31
N CYS A 26 22.16 4.70 15.99
CA CYS A 26 22.00 3.49 15.18
C CYS A 26 23.31 2.69 15.20
N SER A 27 23.21 1.38 15.43
CA SER A 27 24.33 0.43 15.32
C SER A 27 24.91 0.40 13.89
N PRO A 28 26.23 0.25 13.72
CA PRO A 28 26.84 0.12 12.40
C PRO A 28 26.60 -1.28 11.84
N HIS A 29 25.85 -1.37 10.74
CA HIS A 29 25.92 -2.52 9.83
C HIS A 29 27.29 -2.50 9.16
N THR A 30 28.11 -3.49 9.46
CA THR A 30 29.37 -3.76 8.76
C THR A 30 29.02 -4.18 7.32
N ALA A 31 29.23 -3.28 6.36
CA ALA A 31 29.14 -3.60 4.95
C ALA A 31 30.32 -4.53 4.57
N GLN A 32 30.00 -5.77 4.22
CA GLN A 32 30.95 -6.71 3.66
C GLN A 32 31.27 -6.30 2.20
N PRO A 33 32.54 -6.22 1.78
CA PRO A 33 32.88 -5.90 0.39
C PRO A 33 32.42 -7.04 -0.55
N PRO A 34 31.95 -6.71 -1.77
CA PRO A 34 31.55 -7.71 -2.75
C PRO A 34 32.74 -8.56 -3.22
N PRO A 35 32.55 -9.86 -3.48
CA PRO A 35 33.62 -10.73 -3.98
C PRO A 35 34.07 -10.30 -5.38
N ALA A 36 35.36 -10.48 -5.65
CA ALA A 36 36.01 -10.11 -6.90
C ALA A 36 35.46 -10.92 -8.11
N PRO A 37 35.39 -10.34 -9.32
CA PRO A 37 34.94 -11.03 -10.52
C PRO A 37 35.84 -12.22 -10.88
N ALA A 38 35.22 -13.33 -11.28
CA ALA A 38 35.92 -14.52 -11.77
C ALA A 38 36.64 -14.24 -13.11
N PRO A 39 37.81 -14.85 -13.36
CA PRO A 39 38.54 -14.68 -14.61
C PRO A 39 37.77 -15.27 -15.81
N PRO A 40 37.93 -14.67 -17.01
CA PRO A 40 37.24 -15.12 -18.22
C PRO A 40 37.72 -16.51 -18.66
N PRO A 41 36.83 -17.36 -19.21
CA PRO A 41 37.20 -18.68 -19.71
C PRO A 41 38.11 -18.57 -20.95
N PRO A 42 39.00 -19.55 -21.16
CA PRO A 42 39.89 -19.59 -22.32
C PRO A 42 39.09 -19.79 -23.63
N PRO A 43 39.61 -19.29 -24.76
CA PRO A 43 38.94 -19.38 -26.05
C PRO A 43 38.81 -20.84 -26.50
N THR A 44 37.59 -21.21 -26.89
CA THR A 44 37.28 -22.52 -27.48
C THR A 44 37.89 -22.63 -28.88
N PRO A 45 38.57 -23.74 -29.24
CA PRO A 45 39.10 -23.93 -30.58
C PRO A 45 37.96 -24.01 -31.61
N THR A 46 38.05 -23.18 -32.64
CA THR A 46 37.16 -23.20 -33.80
C THR A 46 37.47 -24.43 -34.66
N LEU A 47 36.51 -25.35 -34.75
CA LEU A 47 36.59 -26.49 -35.67
C LEU A 47 36.30 -26.04 -37.11
N PRO A 48 36.93 -26.66 -38.12
CA PRO A 48 36.70 -26.35 -39.52
C PRO A 48 35.25 -26.68 -39.95
N PRO A 49 34.69 -25.91 -40.90
CA PRO A 49 33.33 -26.12 -41.35
C PRO A 49 33.17 -27.48 -42.05
N PRO A 50 32.09 -28.21 -41.80
CA PRO A 50 31.80 -29.46 -42.49
C PRO A 50 31.50 -29.19 -43.99
N PRO A 51 31.74 -30.19 -44.86
CA PRO A 51 31.47 -30.06 -46.29
C PRO A 51 29.97 -29.83 -46.55
N THR A 52 29.69 -28.85 -47.40
CA THR A 52 28.33 -28.46 -47.79
C THR A 52 27.72 -29.54 -48.69
N ILE A 53 26.80 -30.34 -48.15
CA ILE A 53 25.96 -31.23 -48.95
C ILE A 53 24.82 -30.39 -49.53
N SER A 54 24.83 -30.22 -50.85
CA SER A 54 23.73 -29.59 -51.58
C SER A 54 22.53 -30.53 -51.60
N LEU A 55 21.56 -30.28 -50.72
CA LEU A 55 20.28 -30.99 -50.70
C LEU A 55 19.36 -30.47 -51.82
N PRO A 56 18.44 -31.32 -52.33
CA PRO A 56 17.47 -30.93 -53.35
C PRO A 56 16.53 -29.82 -52.84
N PRO A 57 15.92 -29.03 -53.75
CA PRO A 57 15.04 -27.93 -53.36
C PRO A 57 13.87 -28.44 -52.52
N SER A 58 13.76 -27.91 -51.30
CA SER A 58 12.66 -28.19 -50.39
C SER A 58 11.35 -27.74 -51.04
N PRO A 59 10.28 -28.56 -51.02
CA PRO A 59 8.96 -28.15 -51.48
C PRO A 59 8.50 -26.90 -50.72
N ALA A 60 7.82 -26.00 -51.43
CA ALA A 60 7.29 -24.76 -50.87
C ALA A 60 6.44 -25.07 -49.62
N PRO A 61 6.61 -24.34 -48.50
CA PRO A 61 5.85 -24.58 -47.30
C PRO A 61 4.36 -24.42 -47.59
N THR A 62 3.60 -25.49 -47.36
CA THR A 62 2.14 -25.45 -47.37
C THR A 62 1.68 -24.37 -46.38
N PRO A 63 0.78 -23.45 -46.77
CA PRO A 63 0.27 -22.45 -45.84
C PRO A 63 -0.38 -23.17 -44.66
N THR A 64 0.22 -23.01 -43.47
CA THR A 64 -0.38 -23.48 -42.22
C THR A 64 -1.71 -22.74 -42.05
N PRO A 65 -2.84 -23.44 -41.87
CA PRO A 65 -4.10 -22.77 -41.59
C PRO A 65 -3.95 -21.93 -40.32
N THR A 66 -4.21 -20.63 -40.43
CA THR A 66 -4.32 -19.75 -39.27
C THR A 66 -5.46 -20.27 -38.40
N LEU A 67 -5.13 -20.85 -37.25
CA LEU A 67 -6.12 -21.25 -36.26
C LEU A 67 -6.85 -20.00 -35.78
N ALA A 68 -8.18 -20.04 -35.79
CA ALA A 68 -8.99 -19.02 -35.14
C ALA A 68 -8.62 -18.94 -33.64
N PRO A 69 -8.64 -17.76 -33.02
CA PRO A 69 -8.41 -17.63 -31.58
C PRO A 69 -9.37 -18.53 -30.81
N PRO A 70 -8.93 -19.14 -29.70
CA PRO A 70 -9.84 -19.89 -28.84
C PRO A 70 -10.96 -18.97 -28.35
N PRO A 71 -12.18 -19.49 -28.17
CA PRO A 71 -13.27 -18.71 -27.58
C PRO A 71 -12.87 -18.23 -26.18
N ILE A 72 -13.09 -16.95 -25.91
CA ILE A 72 -12.79 -16.35 -24.60
C ILE A 72 -13.87 -16.78 -23.61
N ASP A 73 -13.45 -17.39 -22.50
CA ASP A 73 -14.35 -17.68 -21.39
C ASP A 73 -14.56 -16.41 -20.56
N CYS A 74 -15.50 -15.57 -21.01
CA CYS A 74 -15.84 -14.30 -20.37
C CYS A 74 -16.18 -14.46 -18.90
N HIS A 75 -16.79 -15.58 -18.50
CA HIS A 75 -17.19 -15.80 -17.13
C HIS A 75 -15.97 -15.89 -16.20
N ASN A 76 -15.04 -16.79 -16.50
CA ASN A 76 -13.85 -16.97 -15.68
C ASN A 76 -12.94 -15.74 -15.71
N LEU A 77 -12.79 -15.10 -16.88
CA LEU A 77 -12.02 -13.86 -17.00
C LEU A 77 -12.61 -12.75 -16.12
N CYS A 78 -13.91 -12.48 -16.24
CA CYS A 78 -14.55 -11.43 -15.48
C CYS A 78 -14.55 -11.70 -13.97
N VAL A 79 -14.83 -12.93 -13.54
CA VAL A 79 -14.81 -13.27 -12.11
C VAL A 79 -13.39 -13.08 -11.55
N SER A 80 -12.36 -13.55 -12.25
CA SER A 80 -10.97 -13.42 -11.79
C SER A 80 -10.51 -11.96 -11.72
N ASP A 81 -10.76 -11.17 -12.76
CA ASP A 81 -10.38 -9.75 -12.79
C ASP A 81 -11.12 -8.96 -11.72
N CYS A 82 -12.41 -9.23 -11.53
CA CYS A 82 -13.19 -8.57 -10.50
C CYS A 82 -12.76 -8.96 -9.10
N ASP A 83 -12.31 -10.21 -8.88
CA ASP A 83 -11.82 -10.66 -7.57
C ASP A 83 -10.58 -9.90 -7.16
N HIS A 84 -9.62 -9.84 -8.08
CA HIS A 84 -8.38 -9.11 -7.86
C HIS A 84 -8.66 -7.62 -7.61
N ASN A 85 -9.49 -6.99 -8.44
CA ASN A 85 -9.79 -5.56 -8.32
C ASN A 85 -10.57 -5.22 -7.04
N CYS A 86 -11.58 -6.01 -6.69
CA CYS A 86 -12.40 -5.76 -5.51
C CYS A 86 -11.65 -6.03 -4.21
N THR A 87 -10.81 -7.06 -4.18
CA THR A 87 -9.94 -7.35 -3.03
C THR A 87 -8.91 -6.24 -2.86
N ALA A 88 -8.24 -5.81 -3.94
CA ALA A 88 -7.28 -4.70 -3.88
C ALA A 88 -7.94 -3.39 -3.42
N ALA A 89 -9.16 -3.10 -3.89
CA ALA A 89 -9.92 -1.92 -3.47
C ALA A 89 -10.33 -1.99 -1.99
N TYR A 90 -10.74 -3.16 -1.51
CA TYR A 90 -11.03 -3.41 -0.10
C TYR A 90 -9.79 -3.17 0.76
N ASP A 91 -8.65 -3.76 0.41
CA ASP A 91 -7.39 -3.62 1.15
C ASP A 91 -6.91 -2.17 1.18
N ALA A 92 -6.99 -1.47 0.04
CA ALA A 92 -6.70 -0.04 -0.03
C ALA A 92 -7.64 0.80 0.85
N GLY A 93 -8.93 0.44 0.91
CA GLY A 93 -9.91 1.04 1.80
C GLY A 93 -9.58 0.85 3.28
N MET A 94 -9.30 -0.39 3.67
CA MET A 94 -8.91 -0.74 5.03
C MET A 94 -7.61 -0.07 5.47
N SER A 95 -6.62 -0.01 4.58
CA SER A 95 -5.37 0.71 4.81
C SER A 95 -5.62 2.21 5.06
N LYS A 96 -6.54 2.84 4.32
CA LYS A 96 -6.95 4.23 4.57
C LYS A 96 -7.62 4.39 5.94
N CYS A 97 -8.52 3.49 6.32
CA CYS A 97 -9.14 3.51 7.65
C CYS A 97 -8.08 3.48 8.76
N GLN A 98 -7.08 2.60 8.62
CA GLN A 98 -6.00 2.48 9.60
C GLN A 98 -5.12 3.74 9.64
N ALA A 99 -4.74 4.27 8.47
CA ALA A 99 -3.94 5.49 8.38
C ALA A 99 -4.65 6.69 9.03
N GLN A 100 -5.96 6.83 8.79
CA GLN A 100 -6.78 7.87 9.42
C GLN A 100 -6.91 7.68 10.93
N ALA A 101 -7.07 6.44 11.39
CA ALA A 101 -7.12 6.15 12.82
C ALA A 101 -5.82 6.55 13.52
N VAL A 102 -4.66 6.19 12.95
CA VAL A 102 -3.34 6.56 13.51
C VAL A 102 -3.14 8.07 13.49
N ALA A 103 -3.43 8.73 12.36
CA ALA A 103 -3.30 10.18 12.23
C ALA A 103 -4.19 10.92 13.24
N GLY A 104 -5.48 10.58 13.29
CA GLY A 104 -6.44 11.19 14.21
C GLY A 104 -6.11 10.91 15.68
N PHE A 105 -5.59 9.72 15.98
CA PHE A 105 -5.11 9.40 17.32
C PHE A 105 -3.94 10.31 17.73
N ASN A 106 -2.91 10.41 16.88
CA ASN A 106 -1.73 11.22 17.16
C ASN A 106 -2.08 12.70 17.31
N GLU A 107 -2.96 13.22 16.47
CA GLU A 107 -3.43 14.61 16.57
C GLU A 107 -4.22 14.86 17.87
N CYS A 108 -5.15 13.96 18.19
CA CYS A 108 -5.91 14.05 19.45
C CYS A 108 -4.99 13.98 20.68
N TYR A 109 -4.03 13.05 20.66
CA TYR A 109 -3.10 12.86 21.76
C TYR A 109 -2.16 14.06 21.93
N ALA A 110 -1.60 14.59 20.84
CA ALA A 110 -0.77 15.80 20.85
C ALA A 110 -1.55 17.02 21.36
N SER A 111 -2.79 17.21 20.90
CA SER A 111 -3.66 18.29 21.36
C SER A 111 -4.02 18.16 22.85
N CYS A 112 -4.36 16.95 23.30
CA CYS A 112 -4.70 16.71 24.70
C CYS A 112 -3.51 16.89 25.64
N THR A 113 -2.34 16.34 25.28
CA THR A 113 -1.13 16.44 26.09
C THR A 113 -0.57 17.86 26.13
N SER A 114 -0.62 18.62 25.03
CA SER A 114 -0.21 20.04 25.03
C SER A 114 -1.05 20.92 25.97
N GLN A 115 -2.32 20.55 26.22
CA GLN A 115 -3.19 21.27 27.15
C GLN A 115 -3.10 20.77 28.60
N ARG A 116 -2.86 19.47 28.79
CA ARG A 116 -2.96 18.81 30.11
C ARG A 116 -1.60 18.53 30.77
N CYS A 117 -0.50 18.61 30.03
CA CYS A 117 0.84 18.27 30.50
C CYS A 117 1.81 19.46 30.30
N PRO A 118 1.77 20.47 31.18
CA PRO A 118 2.49 21.74 30.98
C PRO A 118 4.04 21.69 31.06
N ASP A 119 4.66 20.53 31.33
CA ASP A 119 6.13 20.39 31.54
C ASP A 119 6.76 19.23 30.75
N MET A 120 6.29 18.97 29.52
CA MET A 120 6.93 18.04 28.56
C MET A 120 7.13 16.59 29.02
N SER A 121 6.50 16.12 30.12
CA SER A 121 6.70 14.74 30.59
C SER A 121 6.19 13.65 29.62
N CYS A 122 5.61 14.04 28.47
CA CYS A 122 4.94 13.16 27.53
C CYS A 122 5.58 13.06 26.14
N GLU A 123 6.64 13.83 25.83
CA GLU A 123 7.23 13.87 24.47
C GLU A 123 7.76 12.50 24.00
N ASN A 124 8.02 11.57 24.92
CA ASN A 124 8.40 10.18 24.60
C ASN A 124 7.43 9.13 25.15
N SER A 125 6.27 9.58 25.64
CA SER A 125 5.22 8.73 26.19
C SER A 125 4.35 8.24 25.05
N GLY A 126 4.78 7.17 24.39
CA GLY A 126 3.96 6.49 23.39
C GLY A 126 2.64 6.04 24.01
N CYS A 127 1.53 6.35 23.33
CA CYS A 127 0.28 5.64 23.54
C CYS A 127 0.12 4.63 22.41
N SER A 128 0.12 3.36 22.78
CA SER A 128 -0.11 2.26 21.84
C SER A 128 -1.48 1.68 22.13
N SER A 129 -2.39 1.77 21.16
CA SER A 129 -3.70 1.11 21.20
C SER A 129 -4.53 1.42 22.45
N GLY A 130 -4.49 2.66 22.93
CA GLY A 130 -5.23 3.09 24.12
C GLY A 130 -4.57 2.74 25.45
N ASN A 131 -3.33 2.21 25.43
CA ASN A 131 -2.52 2.00 26.62
C ASN A 131 -1.29 2.92 26.61
N CYS A 132 -1.14 3.70 27.67
CA CYS A 132 -0.02 4.62 27.84
C CYS A 132 1.12 3.89 28.56
N THR A 133 2.33 3.93 28.01
CA THR A 133 3.52 3.35 28.69
C THR A 133 4.12 4.28 29.73
N CYS A 134 3.52 5.46 29.94
CA CYS A 134 4.02 6.48 30.85
C CYS A 134 3.28 6.50 32.19
N ASP A 135 4.02 6.75 33.27
CA ASP A 135 3.51 6.96 34.63
C ASP A 135 2.94 8.37 34.83
N ASN A 136 2.27 8.92 33.81
CA ASN A 136 1.62 10.22 33.89
C ASN A 136 0.09 10.05 33.78
N PRO A 137 -0.67 10.36 34.84
CA PRO A 137 -2.12 10.18 34.84
C PRO A 137 -2.84 11.03 33.80
N ASN A 138 -2.31 12.20 33.44
CA ASN A 138 -2.88 13.08 32.42
C ASN A 138 -2.66 12.52 31.01
N ALA A 139 -1.49 11.96 30.74
CA ALA A 139 -1.21 11.29 29.47
C ALA A 139 -2.06 10.03 29.29
N SER A 140 -2.18 9.21 30.34
CA SER A 140 -3.04 8.03 30.36
C SER A 140 -4.51 8.39 30.12
N TYR A 141 -4.99 9.49 30.69
CA TYR A 141 -6.33 10.03 30.42
C TYR A 141 -6.50 10.42 28.94
N CYS A 142 -5.54 11.16 28.37
CA CYS A 142 -5.55 11.56 26.97
C CYS A 142 -5.56 10.35 26.02
N CYS A 143 -4.69 9.38 26.26
CA CYS A 143 -4.58 8.14 25.50
C CYS A 143 -5.88 7.34 25.51
N LYS A 144 -6.52 7.18 26.67
CA LYS A 144 -7.80 6.46 26.79
C LYS A 144 -8.96 7.20 26.13
N GLY A 145 -8.99 8.53 26.25
CA GLY A 145 -10.01 9.38 25.62
C GLY A 145 -9.92 9.36 24.10
N CYS A 146 -8.72 9.62 23.57
CA CYS A 146 -8.46 9.59 22.13
C CYS A 146 -8.63 8.18 21.55
N GLY A 147 -8.18 7.15 22.26
CA GLY A 147 -8.35 5.75 21.85
C GLY A 147 -9.83 5.36 21.69
N SER A 148 -10.69 5.81 22.61
CA SER A 148 -12.14 5.56 22.54
C SER A 148 -12.81 6.30 21.37
N ALA A 149 -12.43 7.55 21.11
CA ALA A 149 -13.00 8.33 20.01
C ALA A 149 -12.61 7.77 18.64
N ILE A 150 -11.32 7.40 18.49
CA ILE A 150 -10.79 6.86 17.24
C ILE A 150 -11.27 5.43 16.98
N SER A 151 -11.42 4.61 18.02
CA SER A 151 -11.91 3.24 17.83
C SER A 151 -13.33 3.20 17.25
N SER A 152 -14.20 4.15 17.65
CA SER A 152 -15.53 4.30 17.04
C SER A 152 -15.43 4.63 15.55
N ALA A 153 -14.70 5.69 15.20
CA ALA A 153 -14.54 6.11 13.80
C ALA A 153 -13.89 5.04 12.93
N TYR A 154 -12.90 4.32 13.47
CA TYR A 154 -12.27 3.20 12.78
C TYR A 154 -13.25 2.05 12.55
N THR A 155 -14.06 1.69 13.55
CA THR A 155 -15.09 0.64 13.43
C THR A 155 -16.15 0.99 12.40
N ASP A 156 -16.58 2.26 12.35
CA ASP A 156 -17.50 2.75 11.33
C ASP A 156 -16.89 2.68 9.93
N CYS A 157 -15.61 3.05 9.80
CA CYS A 157 -14.86 2.91 8.55
C CYS A 157 -14.77 1.44 8.11
N GLN A 158 -14.38 0.54 9.02
CA GLN A 158 -14.35 -0.90 8.76
C GLN A 158 -15.72 -1.44 8.33
N ARG A 159 -16.81 -0.97 8.95
CA ARG A 159 -18.16 -1.38 8.58
C ARG A 159 -18.50 -0.95 7.16
N GLY A 160 -18.07 0.23 6.73
CA GLY A 160 -18.21 0.70 5.36
C GLY A 160 -17.50 -0.19 4.33
N TYR A 161 -16.35 -0.76 4.70
CA TYR A 161 -15.61 -1.71 3.88
C TYR A 161 -15.93 -3.17 4.17
N GLY A 162 -16.79 -3.50 5.13
CA GLY A 162 -17.03 -4.86 5.60
C GLY A 162 -17.55 -5.83 4.53
N GLY A 163 -17.89 -7.07 4.90
CA GLY A 163 -18.16 -8.16 3.94
C GLY A 163 -19.19 -7.86 2.83
N ALA A 164 -20.08 -6.89 3.03
CA ALA A 164 -20.99 -6.40 1.99
C ALA A 164 -20.28 -5.66 0.84
N TYR A 165 -19.18 -4.93 1.11
CA TYR A 165 -18.43 -4.17 0.11
C TYR A 165 -17.90 -5.06 -1.01
N VAL A 166 -17.18 -6.13 -0.67
CA VAL A 166 -16.59 -7.05 -1.65
C VAL A 166 -17.69 -7.70 -2.49
N TYR A 167 -18.81 -8.09 -1.87
CA TYR A 167 -19.96 -8.62 -2.58
C TYR A 167 -20.56 -7.62 -3.59
N TYR A 168 -20.84 -6.38 -3.17
CA TYR A 168 -21.38 -5.36 -4.06
C TYR A 168 -20.39 -4.96 -5.17
N CYS A 169 -19.11 -4.89 -4.84
CA CYS A 169 -18.04 -4.65 -5.81
C CYS A 169 -18.01 -5.76 -6.86
N MET A 170 -18.02 -7.02 -6.42
CA MET A 170 -18.08 -8.20 -7.28
C MET A 170 -19.26 -8.13 -8.24
N VAL A 171 -20.47 -7.98 -7.72
CA VAL A 171 -21.70 -7.95 -8.54
C VAL A 171 -21.65 -6.79 -9.55
N SER A 172 -21.19 -5.61 -9.15
CA SER A 172 -21.10 -4.45 -10.05
C SER A 172 -20.02 -4.64 -11.11
N CYS A 173 -18.85 -5.11 -10.70
CA CYS A 173 -17.70 -5.34 -11.58
C CYS A 173 -18.02 -6.42 -12.62
N THR A 174 -18.52 -7.58 -12.20
CA THR A 174 -18.78 -8.69 -13.12
C THR A 174 -19.89 -8.30 -14.12
N ASN A 175 -20.93 -7.58 -13.69
CA ASN A 175 -21.96 -7.05 -14.60
C ASN A 175 -21.40 -6.08 -15.65
N ASN A 176 -20.42 -5.24 -15.28
CA ASN A 176 -19.79 -4.33 -16.24
C ASN A 176 -18.81 -5.05 -17.17
N CYS A 177 -18.07 -6.03 -16.63
CA CYS A 177 -17.16 -6.84 -17.42
C CYS A 177 -17.93 -7.66 -18.49
N PHE A 178 -19.04 -8.30 -18.12
CA PHE A 178 -19.85 -9.05 -19.10
C PHE A 178 -20.40 -8.19 -20.25
N LYS A 179 -20.66 -6.90 -20.02
CA LYS A 179 -21.13 -5.98 -21.07
C LYS A 179 -20.04 -5.62 -22.08
N THR A 180 -18.77 -5.75 -21.70
CA THR A 180 -17.61 -5.34 -22.48
C THR A 180 -16.78 -6.52 -22.96
N CYS A 181 -17.20 -7.75 -22.64
CA CYS A 181 -16.49 -8.93 -23.07
C CYS A 181 -16.59 -9.10 -24.60
N PRO A 182 -15.46 -9.24 -25.30
CA PRO A 182 -15.40 -9.30 -26.76
C PRO A 182 -15.90 -10.62 -27.35
#